data_AF-W4BED6-F1
#
_entry.id   AF-W4BED6-F1
#
_cell.length_a   1.000
_cell.length_b   1.000
_cell.length_c   1.000
_cell.angle_alpha   90.00
_cell.angle_beta   90.00
_cell.angle_gamma   90.00
#
_symmetry.space_group_name_H-M   'P 1'
#
loop_
_entity.id
_entity.type
_entity.pdbx_description
1 polymer ?
#
loop_
_entity_poly.entity_id
_entity_poly.type
_entity_poly.pdbx_seq_one_letter_code
_entity_poly.pdbx_strand_id
1 'polypeptide(L)'
;MTIVFVVGSLLILLLARYTVQLEQYGGLLLLLLSGYLLVLLFMGIGYAFTSWFSSDRTAVAVGAGVAVLAFLLKLLSGSSEMMHKVSSISPYRLFDALDIVRGGGLTAVSWVVTLGLYAAGTAIGVLMLKRRDIV
;
A
#
# COMPACT_ATOMS: atom_id res chain seq x y z
N MET A 1 -9.72 5.65 -6.76
CA MET A 1 -9.41 4.84 -5.55
C MET A 1 -9.75 5.57 -4.26
N THR A 2 -9.50 6.89 -4.15
CA THR A 2 -9.95 7.74 -3.02
C THR A 2 -11.43 7.57 -2.68
N ILE A 3 -12.32 7.63 -3.67
CA ILE A 3 -13.77 7.48 -3.45
C ILE A 3 -14.11 6.12 -2.86
N VAL A 4 -13.54 5.04 -3.41
CA VAL A 4 -13.75 3.67 -2.91
C VAL A 4 -13.25 3.54 -1.47
N PHE A 5 -12.11 4.14 -1.16
CA PHE A 5 -11.59 4.17 0.21
C PHE A 5 -12.50 4.94 1.16
N VAL A 6 -12.99 6.12 0.78
CA VAL A 6 -13.90 6.94 1.62
C VAL A 6 -15.21 6.20 1.86
N VAL A 7 -15.83 5.65 0.82
CA VAL A 7 -17.09 4.90 0.95
C VAL A 7 -16.87 3.62 1.77
N GLY A 8 -15.80 2.87 1.50
CA GLY A 8 -15.48 1.64 2.23
C GLY A 8 -15.18 1.89 3.71
N SER A 9 -14.38 2.91 4.03
CA SER A 9 -14.09 3.30 5.41
C SER A 9 -15.35 3.78 6.15
N LEU A 10 -16.21 4.57 5.50
CA LEU A 10 -17.50 4.97 6.09
C LEU A 10 -18.40 3.77 6.39
N LEU A 11 -18.50 2.81 5.47
CA LEU A 11 -19.28 1.59 5.69
C LEU A 11 -18.72 0.77 6.87
N ILE A 12 -17.39 0.61 6.94
CA ILE A 12 -16.74 -0.11 8.04
C ILE A 12 -16.96 0.60 9.37
N LEU A 13 -16.85 1.92 9.43
CA LEU A 13 -17.09 2.71 10.63
C LEU A 13 -18.56 2.64 11.07
N LEU A 14 -19.50 2.68 10.13
CA LEU A 14 -20.93 2.49 10.41
C LEU A 14 -21.17 1.10 11.01
N LEU A 15 -20.70 0.04 10.34
CA LEU A 15 -20.84 -1.33 10.84
C LEU A 15 -20.21 -1.51 12.22
N ALA A 16 -19.02 -0.94 12.44
CA ALA A 16 -18.31 -1.04 13.71
C ALA A 16 -19.05 -0.32 14.86
N ARG A 17 -19.71 0.81 14.56
CA ARG A 17 -20.61 1.50 15.50
C ARG A 17 -21.81 0.63 15.90
N TYR A 18 -22.37 -0.11 14.96
CA TYR A 18 -23.54 -0.97 15.18
C TYR A 18 -23.21 -2.29 15.89
N THR A 19 -22.03 -2.86 15.63
CA THR A 19 -21.71 -4.23 16.07
C THR A 19 -20.82 -4.32 17.31
N VAL A 20 -19.85 -3.40 17.49
CA VAL A 20 -18.76 -3.63 18.45
C VAL A 20 -18.68 -2.61 19.59
N GLN A 21 -19.47 -1.53 19.62
CA GLN A 21 -19.34 -0.46 20.66
C GLN A 21 -17.86 -0.10 20.89
N LEU A 22 -17.12 0.13 19.81
CA LEU A 22 -15.68 0.38 19.89
C LEU A 22 -15.39 1.61 20.76
N GLU A 23 -14.68 1.44 21.87
CA GLU A 23 -14.18 2.57 22.66
C GLU A 23 -13.00 3.30 21.97
N GLN A 24 -12.28 2.63 21.07
CA GLN A 24 -11.12 3.18 20.34
C GLN A 24 -11.34 3.26 18.82
N TYR A 25 -12.08 4.28 18.39
CA TYR A 25 -12.22 4.63 16.97
C TYR A 25 -10.90 5.01 16.29
N GLY A 26 -9.92 5.53 17.06
CA GLY A 26 -8.64 6.00 16.53
C GLY A 26 -7.79 4.91 15.89
N GLY A 27 -7.67 3.73 16.52
CA GLY A 27 -6.88 2.61 16.00
C GLY A 27 -7.42 2.07 14.68
N LEU A 28 -8.75 1.97 14.55
CA LEU A 28 -9.41 1.54 13.32
C LEU A 28 -9.19 2.53 12.17
N LEU A 29 -9.30 3.84 12.44
CA LEU A 29 -9.02 4.88 11.45
C LEU A 29 -7.56 4.85 10.98
N LEU A 30 -6.60 4.71 11.90
CA LEU A 30 -5.18 4.60 11.56
C LEU A 30 -4.90 3.33 10.73
N LEU A 31 -5.56 2.22 11.06
CA LEU A 31 -5.43 0.97 10.30
C LEU A 31 -5.97 1.15 8.86
N LEU A 32 -7.14 1.76 8.70
CA LEU A 32 -7.71 2.08 7.39
C LEU A 32 -6.79 3.00 6.59
N LEU A 33 -6.26 4.05 7.23
CA LEU A 33 -5.33 4.98 6.62
C LEU A 33 -4.03 4.29 6.18
N SER A 34 -3.52 3.37 6.99
CA SER A 34 -2.32 2.58 6.67
C SER A 34 -2.52 1.73 5.42
N GLY A 35 -3.69 1.07 5.30
CA GLY A 35 -4.05 0.32 4.10
C GLY A 35 -4.18 1.22 2.87
N TYR A 36 -4.75 2.41 3.02
CA TYR A 36 -4.85 3.38 1.93
C TYR A 36 -3.48 3.88 1.44
N LEU A 37 -2.57 4.20 2.37
CA LEU A 37 -1.19 4.56 2.03
C LEU A 37 -0.51 3.45 1.25
N LEU A 38 -0.70 2.20 1.67
CA LEU A 38 -0.16 1.05 0.97
C LEU A 38 -0.69 0.94 -0.47
N VAL A 39 -2.00 1.16 -0.67
CA VAL A 39 -2.61 1.19 -2.00
C VAL A 39 -2.01 2.29 -2.87
N LEU A 40 -1.75 3.48 -2.31
CA LEU A 40 -1.07 4.56 -3.05
C LEU A 40 0.34 4.14 -3.46
N LEU A 41 1.12 3.53 -2.57
CA LEU A 41 2.46 3.03 -2.89
C LEU A 41 2.42 2.04 -4.06
N PHE A 42 1.53 1.04 -4.01
CA PHE A 42 1.41 0.06 -5.10
C PHE A 42 0.86 0.67 -6.39
N MET A 43 0.01 1.69 -6.29
CA MET A 43 -0.44 2.45 -7.45
C MET A 43 0.73 3.18 -8.13
N GLY A 44 1.63 3.79 -7.36
CA GLY A 44 2.84 4.43 -7.89
C GLY A 44 3.79 3.43 -8.55
N ILE A 45 3.99 2.26 -7.93
CA ILE A 45 4.80 1.17 -8.51
C ILE A 45 4.16 0.64 -9.80
N GLY A 46 2.86 0.36 -9.78
CA GLY A 46 2.13 -0.13 -10.96
C GLY A 46 2.19 0.88 -12.12
N TYR A 47 2.06 2.17 -11.82
CA TYR A 47 2.18 3.23 -12.82
C TYR A 47 3.60 3.41 -13.37
N ALA A 48 4.63 3.14 -12.58
CA ALA A 48 5.99 3.07 -13.11
C ALA A 48 6.13 1.92 -14.12
N PHE A 49 5.51 0.76 -13.85
CA PHE A 49 5.56 -0.41 -14.73
C PHE A 49 4.81 -0.23 -16.05
N THR A 50 3.71 0.55 -16.10
CA THR A 50 3.00 0.82 -17.37
C THR A 50 3.92 1.47 -18.41
N SER A 51 4.92 2.23 -17.98
CA SER A 51 5.89 2.82 -18.90
C SER A 51 6.86 1.80 -19.52
N TRP A 52 7.08 0.66 -18.86
CA TRP A 52 8.02 -0.38 -19.30
C TRP A 52 7.36 -1.36 -20.26
N PHE A 53 6.09 -1.70 -20.02
CA PHE A 53 5.34 -2.64 -20.84
C PHE A 53 4.60 -1.94 -21.98
N SER A 54 4.40 -2.64 -23.09
CA SER A 54 3.65 -2.15 -24.26
C SER A 54 2.16 -2.49 -24.20
N SER A 55 1.74 -3.35 -23.28
CA SER A 55 0.34 -3.70 -23.06
C SER A 55 -0.10 -3.31 -21.65
N ASP A 56 -1.18 -2.54 -21.55
CA ASP A 56 -1.76 -2.14 -20.28
C ASP A 56 -2.13 -3.35 -19.41
N ARG A 57 -2.59 -4.43 -20.05
CA ARG A 57 -3.01 -5.65 -19.35
C ARG A 57 -1.85 -6.35 -18.65
N THR A 58 -0.66 -6.39 -19.26
CA THR A 58 0.52 -6.98 -18.63
C THR A 58 1.07 -6.08 -17.53
N ALA A 59 1.09 -4.76 -17.71
CA ALA A 59 1.51 -3.83 -16.67
C ALA A 59 0.64 -3.94 -15.41
N VAL A 60 -0.69 -3.99 -15.57
CA VAL A 60 -1.64 -4.17 -14.47
C VAL A 60 -1.43 -5.51 -13.76
N ALA A 61 -1.27 -6.61 -14.52
CA ALA A 61 -1.04 -7.93 -13.95
C ALA A 61 0.28 -8.00 -13.16
N VAL A 62 1.35 -7.40 -13.68
CA VAL A 62 2.66 -7.34 -13.00
C VAL A 62 2.56 -6.49 -11.73
N GLY A 63 1.92 -5.32 -11.79
CA GLY A 63 1.72 -4.47 -10.60
C GLY A 63 0.94 -5.20 -9.49
N ALA A 64 -0.14 -5.90 -9.85
CA ALA A 64 -0.89 -6.73 -8.91
C ALA A 64 -0.05 -7.90 -8.36
N GLY A 65 0.73 -8.57 -9.22
CA GLY A 65 1.65 -9.63 -8.81
C GLY A 65 2.71 -9.16 -7.81
N VAL A 66 3.27 -7.97 -7.99
CA VAL A 66 4.23 -7.37 -7.05
C VAL A 66 3.59 -7.13 -5.68
N ALA A 67 2.34 -6.64 -5.64
CA ALA A 67 1.63 -6.46 -4.38
C ALA A 67 1.39 -7.80 -3.67
N VAL A 68 0.93 -8.83 -4.40
CA VAL A 68 0.72 -10.16 -3.85
C VAL A 68 2.02 -10.80 -3.35
N LEU A 69 3.10 -10.71 -4.13
CA LEU A 69 4.42 -11.22 -3.72
C LEU A 69 4.92 -10.51 -2.46
N ALA A 70 4.82 -9.19 -2.39
CA ALA A 70 5.20 -8.43 -1.20
C ALA A 70 4.38 -8.84 0.04
N PHE A 71 3.10 -9.15 -0.14
CA PHE A 71 2.25 -9.67 0.94
C PHE A 71 2.70 -11.07 1.39
N LEU A 72 2.96 -11.98 0.45
CA LEU A 72 3.47 -13.32 0.74
C LEU A 72 4.81 -13.26 1.48
N LEU A 73 5.72 -12.37 1.08
CA LEU A 73 6.98 -12.14 1.79
C LEU A 73 6.78 -11.66 3.23
N LYS A 74 5.73 -10.89 3.52
CA LYS A 74 5.40 -10.52 4.90
C LYS A 74 4.89 -11.71 5.70
N LEU A 75 4.00 -12.53 5.13
CA LEU A 75 3.51 -13.75 5.81
C LEU A 75 4.64 -14.73 6.11
N LEU A 76 5.59 -14.88 5.19
CA LEU A 76 6.68 -15.84 5.31
C LEU A 76 7.79 -15.36 6.28
N SER A 77 7.76 -14.09 6.71
CA SER A 77 8.80 -13.50 7.56
C SER A 77 9.04 -14.22 8.89
N GLY A 78 8.03 -14.92 9.42
CA GLY A 78 8.15 -15.70 10.65
C GLY A 78 8.69 -17.13 10.47
N SER A 79 8.96 -17.57 9.25
CA SER A 79 9.34 -18.97 8.97
C SER A 79 10.84 -19.26 9.12
N SER A 80 11.71 -18.29 8.84
CA SER A 80 13.15 -18.43 9.03
C SER A 80 13.82 -17.06 9.12
N GLU A 81 15.04 -17.01 9.65
CA GLU A 81 15.82 -15.77 9.78
C GLU A 81 16.18 -15.15 8.42
N MET A 82 16.44 -16.00 7.41
CA MET A 82 16.63 -15.54 6.03
C MET A 82 15.36 -14.88 5.50
N MET A 83 14.20 -15.48 5.76
CA MET A 83 12.91 -14.94 5.33
C MET A 83 12.54 -13.65 6.08
N HIS A 84 12.96 -13.51 7.34
CA HIS A 84 12.83 -12.27 8.09
C HIS A 84 13.60 -11.12 7.40
N LYS A 85 14.83 -11.38 6.94
CA LYS A 85 15.64 -10.40 6.18
C LYS A 85 15.04 -10.07 4.82
N VAL A 86 14.55 -11.05 4.08
CA VAL A 86 13.92 -10.81 2.77
C VAL A 86 12.62 -9.99 2.93
N SER A 87 11.86 -10.26 3.99
CA SER A 87 10.62 -9.53 4.28
C SER A 87 10.85 -8.06 4.64
N SER A 88 12.05 -7.66 5.07
CA SER A 88 12.41 -6.26 5.33
C SER A 88 12.15 -5.33 4.14
N ILE A 89 12.19 -5.89 2.93
CA ILE A 89 11.98 -5.16 1.67
C ILE A 89 10.48 -4.96 1.40
N SER A 90 9.61 -5.74 2.03
CA SER A 90 8.16 -5.67 1.81
C SER A 90 7.59 -4.34 2.30
N PRO A 91 6.91 -3.56 1.44
CA PRO A 91 6.22 -2.34 1.84
C PRO A 91 5.20 -2.57 2.95
N TYR A 92 4.67 -3.80 3.08
CA TYR A 92 3.74 -4.15 4.14
C TYR A 92 4.37 -4.04 5.55
N ARG A 93 5.71 -4.12 5.70
CA ARG A 93 6.35 -3.93 7.02
C ARG A 93 6.36 -2.47 7.49
N LEU A 94 6.19 -1.50 6.59
CA LEU A 94 6.10 -0.08 6.96
C LEU A 94 4.90 0.22 7.87
N PHE A 95 3.86 -0.62 7.79
CA PHE A 95 2.65 -0.50 8.59
C PHE A 95 2.42 -1.82 9.36
N ASP A 96 2.75 -1.81 10.66
CA ASP A 96 2.44 -2.93 11.54
C ASP A 96 1.00 -2.80 12.06
N ALA A 97 0.10 -3.62 11.52
CA ALA A 97 -1.30 -3.61 11.90
C ALA A 97 -1.51 -3.94 13.40
N LEU A 98 -0.66 -4.79 13.98
CA LEU A 98 -0.78 -5.15 15.40
C LEU A 98 -0.39 -3.98 16.31
N ASP A 99 0.67 -3.26 15.94
CA ASP A 99 1.09 -2.05 16.66
C ASP A 99 0.04 -0.95 16.54
N ILE A 100 -0.49 -0.73 15.33
CA ILE A 100 -1.52 0.28 15.05
C ILE A 100 -2.80 0.05 15.85
N VAL A 101 -3.27 -1.20 15.91
CA VAL A 101 -4.49 -1.54 16.67
C VAL A 101 -4.25 -1.44 18.18
N ARG A 102 -3.02 -1.66 18.66
CA ARG A 102 -2.63 -1.52 20.07
C ARG A 102 -2.41 -0.07 20.52
N GLY A 103 -2.57 0.90 19.61
CA GLY A 103 -2.41 2.33 19.88
C GLY A 103 -1.05 2.90 19.45
N GLY A 104 -0.19 2.11 18.81
CA GLY A 104 0.98 2.59 18.09
C GLY A 104 0.55 3.50 16.95
N GLY A 105 0.94 4.77 16.97
CA GLY A 105 0.60 5.70 15.90
C GLY A 105 1.23 5.32 14.56
N LEU A 106 0.93 6.08 13.51
CA LEU A 106 1.68 5.98 12.26
C LEU A 106 3.04 6.68 12.41
N THR A 107 4.12 5.92 12.29
CA THR A 107 5.48 6.47 12.30
C THR A 107 5.68 7.45 11.14
N ALA A 108 6.36 8.58 11.41
CA ALA A 108 6.62 9.61 10.40
C ALA A 108 7.31 9.04 9.15
N VAL A 109 8.28 8.15 9.37
CA VAL A 109 9.02 7.46 8.31
C VAL A 109 8.08 6.68 7.39
N SER A 110 7.09 5.96 7.94
CA SER A 110 6.22 5.08 7.16
C SER A 110 5.39 5.84 6.12
N TRP A 111 4.76 6.95 6.51
CA TRP A 111 3.93 7.71 5.58
C TRP A 111 4.77 8.57 4.63
N VAL A 112 5.91 9.13 5.06
CA VAL A 112 6.82 9.90 4.20
C VAL A 112 7.41 9.03 3.10
N VAL A 113 7.92 7.84 3.45
CA VAL A 113 8.48 6.89 2.47
C VAL A 113 7.41 6.45 1.48
N THR A 114 6.19 6.18 1.96
CA THR A 114 5.07 5.77 1.10
C THR A 114 4.69 6.85 0.09
N LEU A 115 4.49 8.09 0.54
CA LEU A 115 4.15 9.21 -0.35
C LEU A 115 5.31 9.53 -1.30
N GLY A 116 6.56 9.44 -0.83
CA GLY A 116 7.75 9.61 -1.66
C GLY A 116 7.83 8.58 -2.79
N LEU A 117 7.63 7.29 -2.49
CA LEU A 117 7.58 6.22 -3.48
C LEU A 117 6.42 6.38 -4.46
N TYR A 118 5.24 6.78 -3.97
CA TYR A 118 4.10 7.06 -4.84
C TYR A 118 4.39 8.20 -5.82
N ALA A 119 4.89 9.33 -5.32
CA ALA A 119 5.24 10.50 -6.12
C ALA A 119 6.36 10.17 -7.13
N ALA A 120 7.41 9.47 -6.69
CA ALA A 120 8.51 9.05 -7.55
C ALA A 120 8.06 8.09 -8.65
N GLY A 121 7.28 7.04 -8.30
CA GLY A 121 6.76 6.09 -9.27
C GLY A 121 5.85 6.75 -10.31
N THR A 122 4.99 7.68 -9.87
CA THR A 122 4.14 8.46 -10.76
C THR A 122 4.96 9.36 -11.68
N ALA A 123 5.95 10.09 -11.13
CA ALA A 123 6.81 10.97 -11.91
C ALA A 123 7.63 10.21 -12.97
N ILE A 124 8.22 9.07 -12.58
CA ILE A 124 8.95 8.19 -13.51
C ILE A 124 8.02 7.71 -14.63
N GLY A 125 6.82 7.23 -14.28
CA GLY A 125 5.83 6.78 -15.25
C GLY A 125 5.46 7.88 -16.25
N VAL A 126 5.18 9.11 -15.78
CA VAL A 126 4.86 10.26 -16.64
C VAL A 126 6.03 10.64 -17.55
N LEU A 127 7.25 10.71 -17.02
CA LEU A 127 8.44 11.09 -17.80
C LEU A 127 8.77 10.07 -18.88
N MET A 128 8.64 8.78 -18.57
CA MET A 128 8.87 7.69 -19.52
C MET A 128 7.78 7.62 -20.59
N LEU A 129 6.51 7.82 -20.24
CA LEU A 129 5.42 7.89 -21.22
C LEU A 129 5.61 9.08 -22.17
N LYS A 130 5.95 10.26 -21.64
CA LYS A 130 6.26 11.44 -22.47
C LYS A 130 7.39 11.19 -23.45
N ARG A 131 8.44 10.45 -23.05
CA ARG A 131 9.54 10.08 -23.96
C ARG A 131 9.09 9.13 -25.07
N ARG A 132 8.13 8.24 -24.80
CA ARG A 132 7.57 7.34 -25.83
C ARG A 132 6.64 8.06 -26.81
N ASP A 133 5.90 9.06 -26.35
CA ASP A 133 4.92 9.79 -27.17
C ASP A 133 5.57 10.78 -28.17
N ILE A 134 6.84 11.11 -27.95
CA ILE A 134 7.62 12.04 -28.80
C ILE A 134 8.41 11.29 -29.90
N VAL A 135 8.56 9.96 -29.80
CA VAL A 135 9.29 9.10 -30.76
C VAL A 135 8.32 8.40 -31.69
#